data_AF-A0AAV5LI73-F1
#
_entry.id   AF-A0AAV5LI73-F1
#
_cell.length_a   1.000
_cell.length_b   1.000
_cell.length_c   1.000
_cell.angle_alpha   90.00
_cell.angle_beta   90.00
_cell.angle_gamma   90.00
#
_symmetry.space_group_name_H-M   'P 1'
#
loop_
_entity.id
_entity.type
_entity.pdbx_description
1 polymer ?
#
loop_
_entity_poly.entity_id
_entity_poly.type
_entity_poly.pdbx_seq_one_letter_code
_entity_poly.pdbx_strand_id
1 'polypeptide(L)'
;MLTVSVKWQKQVFSNVEIDTSQPPYVFKCQLYDLTGVPPERQKITVKGGLLKDDADWSTVGVKQGQKLMMMGTADEIVKAPEKGPVFVEDLPEEEQVVALGHGAGLLNLGNTCYMNSTVQCLHSVPELKSALLNYSTSGRSNELDQTSHMLTVATRDLFSELDKSVKPVVPMQFWMVLRKKYPQFGQLHNGVFMQQDAEECWTQLLYTLSQSLRSPGSSENPDTVKALFGIELVSRIHCQESGEESSESESVYSLKCHISQEVNHLHEGLKHGLKSELEKASPALGRSAIYLKESRISGLPR
;
A
#
# COMPACT_ATOMS: atom_id res chain seq x y z
N MET A 1 -35.12 -38.68 -54.62
CA MET A 1 -34.40 -37.46 -54.21
C MET A 1 -34.90 -36.30 -55.04
N LEU A 2 -35.30 -35.22 -54.38
CA LEU A 2 -35.77 -34.00 -55.04
C LEU A 2 -34.64 -32.99 -55.07
N THR A 3 -34.35 -32.36 -56.19
CA THR A 3 -33.29 -31.35 -56.27
C THR A 3 -33.89 -29.96 -56.17
N VAL A 4 -33.37 -29.10 -55.28
CA VAL A 4 -33.84 -27.73 -55.05
C VAL A 4 -32.69 -26.72 -55.15
N SER A 5 -33.02 -25.43 -55.25
CA SER A 5 -32.04 -24.35 -55.18
C SER A 5 -32.23 -23.55 -53.89
N VAL A 6 -31.21 -23.42 -53.06
CA VAL A 6 -31.28 -22.67 -51.79
C VAL A 6 -30.55 -21.34 -51.94
N LYS A 7 -31.24 -20.22 -51.71
CA LYS A 7 -30.63 -18.89 -51.66
C LYS A 7 -30.38 -18.51 -50.21
N TRP A 8 -29.12 -18.25 -49.87
CA TRP A 8 -28.71 -17.70 -48.58
C TRP A 8 -27.91 -16.42 -48.83
N GLN A 9 -28.41 -15.29 -48.30
CA GLN A 9 -27.88 -13.96 -48.57
C GLN A 9 -27.69 -13.68 -50.09
N LYS A 10 -26.43 -13.48 -50.53
CA LYS A 10 -26.07 -13.25 -51.94
C LYS A 10 -25.69 -14.53 -52.69
N GLN A 11 -25.55 -15.66 -51.99
CA GLN A 11 -25.16 -16.95 -52.57
C GLN A 11 -26.39 -17.79 -52.94
N VAL A 12 -26.29 -18.53 -54.05
CA VAL A 12 -27.34 -19.44 -54.53
C VAL A 12 -26.70 -20.81 -54.73
N PHE A 13 -27.10 -21.76 -53.90
CA PHE A 13 -26.72 -23.16 -54.01
C PHE A 13 -27.72 -23.85 -54.93
N SER A 14 -27.32 -24.13 -56.16
CA SER A 14 -28.13 -24.90 -57.11
C SER A 14 -27.85 -26.39 -56.94
N ASN A 15 -28.88 -27.24 -57.11
CA ASN A 15 -28.82 -28.70 -57.00
C ASN A 15 -28.59 -29.26 -55.58
N VAL A 16 -29.23 -28.70 -54.56
CA VAL A 16 -29.26 -29.33 -53.23
C VAL A 16 -30.28 -30.46 -53.23
N GLU A 17 -29.85 -31.68 -52.92
CA GLU A 17 -30.72 -32.86 -52.88
C GLU A 17 -31.47 -32.93 -51.55
N ILE A 18 -32.79 -33.10 -51.63
CA ILE A 18 -33.68 -33.42 -50.52
C ILE A 18 -34.03 -34.90 -50.60
N ASP A 19 -33.68 -35.63 -49.55
CA ASP A 19 -34.18 -36.97 -49.31
C ASP A 19 -35.50 -36.91 -48.54
N THR A 20 -36.61 -37.20 -49.22
CA THR A 20 -37.96 -37.18 -48.64
C THR A 20 -38.22 -38.36 -47.70
N SER A 21 -37.30 -39.32 -47.58
CA SER A 21 -37.38 -40.42 -46.61
C SER A 21 -36.82 -40.04 -45.22
N GLN A 22 -36.13 -38.91 -45.11
CA GLN A 22 -35.48 -38.43 -43.89
C GLN A 22 -36.15 -37.16 -43.37
N PRO A 23 -36.06 -36.85 -42.06
CA PRO A 23 -36.67 -35.65 -41.50
C PRO A 23 -36.01 -34.36 -42.02
N PRO A 24 -36.76 -33.24 -42.10
CA PRO A 24 -36.24 -31.92 -42.49
C PRO A 24 -35.02 -31.44 -41.71
N TYR A 25 -34.80 -31.95 -40.50
CA TYR A 25 -33.59 -31.69 -39.72
C TYR A 25 -32.30 -32.09 -40.48
N VAL A 26 -32.29 -33.23 -41.19
CA VAL A 26 -31.10 -33.67 -41.93
C VAL A 26 -30.78 -32.71 -43.07
N PHE A 27 -31.80 -32.17 -43.73
CA PHE A 27 -31.63 -31.15 -44.75
C PHE A 27 -31.05 -29.85 -44.17
N LYS A 28 -31.42 -29.47 -42.94
CA LYS A 28 -30.78 -28.34 -42.24
C LYS A 28 -29.31 -28.63 -41.91
N CYS A 29 -28.96 -29.84 -41.50
CA CYS A 29 -27.56 -30.23 -41.28
C CYS A 29 -26.74 -30.14 -42.58
N GLN A 30 -27.28 -30.62 -43.70
CA GLN A 30 -26.62 -30.49 -45.00
C GLN A 30 -26.41 -29.01 -45.40
N LEU A 31 -27.36 -28.14 -45.05
CA LEU A 31 -27.20 -26.69 -45.25
C LEU A 31 -26.21 -26.05 -44.28
N TYR A 32 -26.01 -26.63 -43.09
CA TYR A 32 -24.96 -26.19 -42.16
C TYR A 32 -23.58 -26.44 -42.77
N ASP A 33 -23.35 -27.61 -43.36
CA ASP A 33 -22.09 -27.93 -44.03
C ASP A 33 -21.77 -26.96 -45.19
N LEU A 34 -22.81 -26.44 -45.86
CA LEU A 34 -22.67 -25.50 -46.97
C LEU A 34 -22.60 -24.02 -46.57
N THR A 35 -23.22 -23.63 -45.45
CA THR A 35 -23.38 -22.20 -45.07
C THR A 35 -22.71 -21.82 -43.75
N GLY A 36 -22.31 -22.79 -42.93
CA GLY A 36 -21.80 -22.58 -41.58
C GLY A 36 -22.84 -22.09 -40.57
N VAL A 37 -24.12 -21.99 -40.94
CA VAL A 37 -25.20 -21.54 -40.04
C VAL A 37 -25.81 -22.73 -39.30
N PRO A 38 -25.75 -22.81 -37.96
CA PRO A 38 -26.25 -23.97 -37.20
C PRO A 38 -27.74 -24.26 -37.49
N PRO A 39 -28.18 -25.55 -37.57
CA PRO A 39 -29.56 -25.94 -37.90
C PRO A 39 -30.66 -25.20 -37.13
N GLU A 40 -30.42 -24.92 -35.84
CA GLU A 40 -31.33 -24.19 -34.95
C GLU A 40 -31.59 -22.74 -35.38
N ARG A 41 -30.64 -22.13 -36.10
CA ARG A 41 -30.71 -20.74 -36.59
C ARG A 41 -31.10 -20.65 -38.07
N GLN A 42 -31.33 -21.78 -38.74
CA GLN A 42 -31.74 -21.80 -40.13
C GLN A 42 -33.25 -21.60 -40.24
N LYS A 43 -33.66 -20.40 -40.66
CA LYS A 43 -35.04 -20.11 -41.04
C LYS A 43 -35.21 -20.33 -42.53
N ILE A 44 -35.67 -21.53 -42.90
CA ILE A 44 -35.96 -21.90 -44.28
C ILE A 44 -37.44 -21.66 -44.55
N THR A 45 -37.73 -20.81 -45.54
CA THR A 45 -39.09 -20.48 -45.95
C THR A 45 -39.55 -21.40 -47.08
N VAL A 46 -40.71 -22.03 -46.86
CA VAL A 46 -41.39 -22.94 -47.80
C VAL A 46 -42.79 -22.39 -48.09
N LYS A 47 -43.43 -22.83 -49.19
CA LYS A 47 -44.77 -22.37 -49.55
C LYS A 47 -45.77 -22.83 -48.49
N GLY A 48 -46.16 -21.93 -47.58
CA GLY A 48 -47.07 -22.21 -46.47
C GLY A 48 -46.48 -22.01 -45.07
N GLY A 49 -45.20 -21.67 -44.92
CA GLY A 49 -44.63 -21.33 -43.62
C GLY A 49 -43.11 -21.54 -43.50
N LEU A 50 -42.65 -21.65 -42.25
CA LEU A 50 -41.27 -22.02 -41.91
C LEU A 50 -41.15 -23.55 -41.84
N LEU A 51 -40.05 -24.09 -42.36
CA LEU A 51 -39.74 -25.51 -42.26
C LEU A 51 -39.38 -25.86 -40.80
N LYS A 52 -40.27 -26.62 -40.15
CA LYS A 52 -40.03 -27.20 -38.82
C LYS A 52 -39.20 -28.48 -38.95
N ASP A 53 -38.49 -28.85 -37.89
CA ASP A 53 -37.54 -29.97 -37.89
C ASP A 53 -38.21 -31.33 -38.09
N ASP A 54 -39.47 -31.46 -37.65
CA ASP A 54 -40.29 -32.68 -37.72
C ASP A 54 -41.41 -32.60 -38.77
N ALA A 55 -41.31 -31.69 -39.75
CA ALA A 55 -42.38 -31.50 -40.73
C ALA A 55 -42.42 -32.63 -41.78
N ASP A 56 -43.62 -33.11 -42.14
CA ASP A 56 -43.79 -34.09 -43.22
C ASP A 56 -43.62 -33.45 -44.60
N TRP A 57 -42.66 -33.95 -45.39
CA TRP A 57 -42.37 -33.43 -46.74
C TRP A 57 -43.59 -33.42 -47.69
N SER A 58 -44.54 -34.35 -47.49
CA SER A 58 -45.80 -34.42 -48.24
C SER A 58 -46.72 -33.22 -48.00
N THR A 59 -46.70 -32.66 -46.80
CA THR A 59 -47.48 -31.47 -46.41
C THR A 59 -46.79 -30.16 -46.79
N VAL A 60 -45.45 -30.16 -46.84
CA VAL A 60 -44.63 -29.00 -47.20
C VAL A 60 -44.67 -28.72 -48.72
N GLY A 61 -44.97 -29.73 -49.54
CA GLY A 61 -45.27 -29.55 -50.97
C GLY A 61 -44.10 -29.04 -51.81
N VAL A 62 -42.88 -29.49 -51.52
CA VAL A 62 -41.66 -29.08 -52.25
C VAL A 62 -41.62 -29.72 -53.65
N LYS A 63 -41.46 -28.90 -54.69
CA LYS A 63 -41.36 -29.37 -56.08
C LYS A 63 -39.90 -29.44 -56.55
N GLN A 64 -39.64 -30.34 -57.51
CA GLN A 64 -38.37 -30.43 -58.23
C GLN A 64 -37.99 -29.06 -58.82
N GLY A 65 -36.77 -28.59 -58.54
CA GLY A 65 -36.23 -27.30 -58.99
C GLY A 65 -36.73 -26.08 -58.21
N GLN A 66 -37.46 -26.25 -57.11
CA GLN A 66 -37.99 -25.11 -56.35
C GLN A 66 -36.87 -24.31 -55.68
N LYS A 67 -37.02 -22.98 -55.68
CA LYS A 67 -36.11 -22.06 -55.00
C LYS A 67 -36.57 -21.82 -53.56
N LEU A 68 -35.75 -22.22 -52.58
CA LEU A 68 -35.97 -21.99 -51.15
C LEU A 68 -35.09 -20.82 -50.68
N MET A 69 -35.60 -20.01 -49.74
CA MET A 69 -34.82 -18.93 -49.13
C MET A 69 -34.49 -19.28 -47.69
N MET A 70 -33.20 -19.28 -47.38
CA MET A 70 -32.63 -19.53 -46.07
C MET A 70 -32.14 -18.22 -45.46
N MET A 71 -32.51 -17.97 -44.20
CA MET A 71 -32.02 -16.85 -43.41
C MET A 71 -31.37 -17.37 -42.12
N GLY A 72 -30.21 -16.85 -41.78
CA GLY A 72 -29.47 -17.14 -40.55
C GLY A 72 -28.06 -16.56 -40.62
N THR A 73 -27.48 -16.29 -39.45
CA THR A 73 -26.15 -15.67 -39.28
C THR A 73 -25.18 -16.71 -38.73
N ALA A 74 -23.95 -16.74 -39.27
CA ALA A 74 -22.93 -17.74 -38.92
C ALA A 74 -22.11 -17.38 -37.67
N ASP A 75 -22.23 -16.16 -37.13
CA ASP A 75 -21.33 -15.71 -36.06
C ASP A 75 -21.61 -16.35 -34.69
N GLU A 76 -20.52 -16.79 -34.03
CA GLU A 76 -20.48 -17.19 -32.62
C GLU A 76 -20.84 -16.00 -31.72
N ILE A 77 -21.66 -16.25 -30.69
CA ILE A 77 -21.96 -15.22 -29.69
C ILE A 77 -20.70 -15.00 -28.86
N VAL A 78 -20.13 -13.80 -28.91
CA VAL A 78 -19.25 -13.32 -27.83
C VAL A 78 -20.11 -13.31 -26.58
N LYS A 79 -19.92 -14.31 -25.70
CA LYS A 79 -20.55 -14.31 -24.38
C LYS A 79 -20.08 -13.04 -23.67
N ALA A 80 -21.02 -12.17 -23.33
CA ALA A 80 -20.72 -11.04 -22.46
C ALA A 80 -20.07 -11.59 -21.18
N PRO A 81 -19.04 -10.91 -20.63
CA PRO A 81 -18.43 -11.34 -19.38
C PRO A 81 -19.52 -11.52 -18.31
N GLU A 82 -19.58 -12.71 -17.71
CA GLU A 82 -20.65 -13.09 -16.77
C GLU A 82 -20.69 -12.24 -15.49
N LYS A 83 -19.66 -11.40 -15.28
CA LYS A 83 -19.57 -10.47 -14.16
C LYS A 83 -19.50 -9.04 -14.71
N GLY A 84 -20.49 -8.23 -14.36
CA GLY A 84 -20.48 -6.79 -14.62
C GLY A 84 -19.32 -6.10 -13.89
N PRO A 85 -19.02 -4.83 -14.21
CA PRO A 85 -17.98 -4.08 -13.51
C PRO A 85 -18.33 -3.99 -12.02
N VAL A 86 -17.47 -4.53 -11.17
CA VAL A 86 -17.57 -4.41 -9.71
C VAL A 86 -16.89 -3.09 -9.33
N PHE A 87 -17.64 -2.19 -8.71
CA PHE A 87 -17.10 -0.94 -8.20
C PHE A 87 -16.39 -1.19 -6.87
N VAL A 88 -15.36 -0.38 -6.56
CA VAL A 88 -14.57 -0.55 -5.33
C VAL A 88 -15.47 -0.39 -4.11
N GLU A 89 -16.47 0.50 -4.19
CA GLU A 89 -17.47 0.79 -3.16
C GLU A 89 -18.38 -0.41 -2.83
N ASP A 90 -18.50 -1.38 -3.74
CA ASP A 90 -19.30 -2.60 -3.57
C ASP A 90 -18.49 -3.75 -2.96
N LEU A 91 -17.17 -3.60 -2.81
CA LEU A 91 -16.32 -4.57 -2.13
C LEU A 91 -16.52 -4.48 -0.60
N PRO A 92 -16.33 -5.55 0.16
CA PRO A 92 -16.25 -5.46 1.62
C PRO A 92 -15.15 -4.47 2.04
N GLU A 93 -15.34 -3.70 3.12
CA GLU A 93 -14.39 -2.66 3.60
C GLU A 93 -12.93 -3.13 3.61
N GLU A 94 -12.71 -4.40 3.95
CA GLU A 94 -11.38 -5.02 3.97
C GLU A 94 -10.71 -5.04 2.58
N GLU A 95 -11.48 -5.35 1.53
CA GLU A 95 -11.00 -5.35 0.15
C GLU A 95 -10.92 -3.92 -0.42
N GLN A 96 -11.74 -2.99 0.08
CA GLN A 96 -11.63 -1.56 -0.24
C GLN A 96 -10.33 -0.96 0.28
N VAL A 97 -9.98 -1.25 1.54
CA VAL A 97 -8.76 -0.77 2.19
C VAL A 97 -7.52 -1.27 1.46
N VAL A 98 -7.51 -2.54 1.06
CA VAL A 98 -6.44 -3.14 0.25
C VAL A 98 -6.38 -2.52 -1.16
N ALA A 99 -7.52 -2.30 -1.80
CA ALA A 99 -7.59 -1.67 -3.13
C ALA A 99 -7.16 -0.20 -3.13
N LEU A 100 -7.40 0.52 -2.02
CA LEU A 100 -6.99 1.91 -1.82
C LEU A 100 -5.54 2.04 -1.32
N GLY A 101 -4.85 0.93 -1.04
CA GLY A 101 -3.48 0.92 -0.53
C GLY A 101 -3.34 1.45 0.90
N HIS A 102 -4.44 1.48 1.67
CA HIS A 102 -4.41 1.90 3.07
C HIS A 102 -3.93 0.74 3.95
N GLY A 103 -2.94 0.99 4.82
CA GLY A 103 -2.47 0.02 5.81
C GLY A 103 -3.35 0.00 7.07
N ALA A 104 -3.15 -1.02 7.92
CA ALA A 104 -3.84 -1.08 9.20
C ALA A 104 -3.52 0.12 10.11
N GLY A 105 -4.55 0.60 10.82
CA GLY A 105 -4.40 1.59 11.89
C GLY A 105 -4.03 0.95 13.23
N LEU A 106 -3.85 1.79 14.26
CA LEU A 106 -3.64 1.35 15.64
C LEU A 106 -4.85 1.74 16.51
N LEU A 107 -5.36 0.79 17.29
CA LEU A 107 -6.43 1.05 18.24
C LEU A 107 -5.91 1.93 19.40
N ASN A 108 -6.69 2.92 19.80
CA ASN A 108 -6.37 3.76 20.96
C ASN A 108 -6.71 3.01 22.25
N LEU A 109 -5.74 2.91 23.16
CA LEU A 109 -5.85 2.23 24.47
C LEU A 109 -6.10 3.21 25.63
N GLY A 110 -6.65 4.40 25.32
CA GLY A 110 -6.91 5.48 26.27
C GLY A 110 -5.75 6.47 26.34
N ASN A 111 -5.94 7.67 25.77
CA ASN A 111 -4.92 8.73 25.68
C ASN A 111 -3.59 8.30 25.05
N THR A 112 -3.58 7.23 24.24
CA THR A 112 -2.38 6.68 23.58
C THR A 112 -2.19 7.15 22.13
N CYS A 113 -2.94 8.16 21.69
CA CYS A 113 -2.83 8.68 20.32
C CYS A 113 -1.40 9.20 20.01
N TYR A 114 -0.71 9.81 20.98
CA TYR A 114 0.68 10.25 20.84
C TYR A 114 1.62 9.09 20.45
N MET A 115 1.41 7.91 21.07
CA MET A 115 2.17 6.70 20.81
C MET A 115 1.80 6.13 19.44
N ASN A 116 0.51 6.04 19.12
CA ASN A 116 0.04 5.50 17.85
C ASN A 116 0.61 6.30 16.67
N SER A 117 0.56 7.64 16.74
CA SER A 117 1.14 8.50 15.71
C SER A 117 2.66 8.34 15.60
N THR A 118 3.37 8.28 16.73
CA THR A 118 4.84 8.08 16.75
C THR A 118 5.23 6.77 16.07
N VAL A 119 4.55 5.67 16.42
CA VAL A 119 4.80 4.33 15.87
C VAL A 119 4.50 4.30 14.37
N GLN A 120 3.40 4.90 13.92
CA GLN A 120 3.04 4.93 12.49
C GLN A 120 4.03 5.78 11.66
N CYS A 121 4.51 6.91 12.20
CA CYS A 121 5.55 7.70 11.54
C CYS A 121 6.85 6.89 11.36
N LEU A 122 7.28 6.14 12.38
CA LEU A 122 8.47 5.27 12.26
C LEU A 122 8.24 4.06 11.35
N HIS A 123 7.03 3.50 11.34
CA HIS A 123 6.63 2.38 10.47
C HIS A 123 6.71 2.74 8.99
N SER A 124 6.52 4.02 8.66
CA SER A 124 6.63 4.52 7.30
C SER A 124 8.05 4.42 6.68
N VAL A 125 9.09 4.17 7.49
CA VAL A 125 10.51 4.13 7.04
C VAL A 125 10.94 2.69 6.70
N PRO A 126 11.03 2.30 5.40
CA PRO A 126 11.26 0.91 5.01
C PRO A 126 12.62 0.34 5.45
N GLU A 127 13.65 1.17 5.47
CA GLU A 127 15.00 0.81 5.92
C GLU A 127 15.01 0.47 7.41
N LEU A 128 14.25 1.21 8.23
CA LEU A 128 14.10 0.93 9.65
C LEU A 128 13.35 -0.39 9.86
N LYS A 129 12.29 -0.64 9.08
CA LYS A 129 11.57 -1.93 9.12
C LYS A 129 12.50 -3.10 8.79
N SER A 130 13.30 -2.95 7.74
CA SER A 130 14.27 -3.97 7.32
C SER A 130 15.31 -4.26 8.40
N ALA A 131 15.82 -3.22 9.07
CA ALA A 131 16.76 -3.38 10.17
C ALA A 131 16.13 -4.09 11.38
N LEU A 132 14.88 -3.76 11.72
CA LEU A 132 14.13 -4.42 12.78
C LEU A 132 13.87 -5.89 12.46
N LEU A 133 13.54 -6.25 11.21
CA LEU A 133 13.34 -7.65 10.80
C LEU A 133 14.62 -8.49 10.93
N ASN A 134 15.78 -7.88 10.69
CA ASN A 134 17.09 -8.53 10.85
C ASN A 134 17.58 -8.59 12.31
N TYR A 135 16.89 -7.94 13.25
CA TYR A 135 17.25 -7.95 14.65
C TYR A 135 16.97 -9.33 15.28
N SER A 136 18.05 -10.00 15.72
CA SER A 136 17.98 -11.33 16.31
C SER A 136 17.37 -11.31 17.72
N THR A 137 16.40 -12.20 17.96
CA THR A 137 15.85 -12.46 19.31
C THR A 137 16.81 -13.25 20.20
N SER A 138 17.81 -13.91 19.60
CA SER A 138 18.71 -14.86 20.26
C SER A 138 20.00 -14.21 20.73
N GLY A 139 20.37 -13.07 20.13
CA GLY A 139 21.57 -12.32 20.45
C GLY A 139 21.34 -11.33 21.57
N ARG A 140 21.39 -11.79 22.83
CA ARG A 140 21.72 -10.87 23.93
C ARG A 140 23.14 -10.37 23.67
N SER A 141 23.29 -9.18 23.09
CA SER A 141 24.54 -8.45 23.26
C SER A 141 24.66 -8.15 24.75
N ASN A 142 25.74 -8.58 25.40
CA ASN A 142 25.95 -8.45 26.84
C ASN A 142 25.89 -6.98 27.35
N GLU A 143 25.85 -6.00 26.45
CA GLU A 143 25.81 -4.56 26.74
C GLU A 143 24.40 -3.94 26.73
N LEU A 144 23.37 -4.62 26.20
CA LEU A 144 22.00 -4.08 26.14
C LEU A 144 21.18 -4.51 27.34
N ASP A 145 20.47 -3.56 27.94
CA ASP A 145 19.52 -3.87 29.00
C ASP A 145 18.30 -4.65 28.47
N GLN A 146 17.72 -5.48 29.34
CA GLN A 146 16.64 -6.38 28.96
C GLN A 146 15.39 -5.64 28.47
N THR A 147 15.08 -4.46 29.02
CA THR A 147 13.88 -3.69 28.65
C THR A 147 14.04 -3.03 27.29
N SER A 148 15.24 -2.58 26.91
CA SER A 148 15.59 -2.14 25.55
C SER A 148 15.37 -3.25 24.54
N HIS A 149 15.93 -4.44 24.79
CA HIS A 149 15.75 -5.60 23.90
C HIS A 149 14.26 -5.94 23.71
N MET A 150 13.51 -6.04 24.82
CA MET A 150 12.07 -6.32 24.75
C MET A 150 11.30 -5.25 23.98
N LEU A 151 11.65 -3.96 24.14
CA LEU A 151 10.97 -2.88 23.43
C LEU A 151 11.25 -2.95 21.93
N THR A 152 12.50 -3.20 21.53
CA THR A 152 12.87 -3.37 20.12
C THR A 152 12.15 -4.56 19.48
N VAL A 153 12.08 -5.70 20.17
CA VAL A 153 11.32 -6.87 19.71
C VAL A 153 9.83 -6.53 19.57
N ALA A 154 9.23 -5.86 20.56
CA ALA A 154 7.83 -5.46 20.50
C ALA A 154 7.55 -4.47 19.35
N THR A 155 8.48 -3.55 19.05
CA THR A 155 8.39 -2.66 17.88
C THR A 155 8.42 -3.43 16.57
N ARG A 156 9.36 -4.38 16.41
CA ARG A 156 9.45 -5.23 15.22
C ARG A 156 8.17 -6.03 15.00
N ASP A 157 7.68 -6.66 16.06
CA ASP A 157 6.50 -7.52 15.98
C ASP A 157 5.24 -6.69 15.65
N LEU A 158 5.10 -5.49 16.25
CA LEU A 158 4.02 -4.56 15.95
C LEU A 158 4.07 -4.06 14.50
N PHE A 159 5.25 -3.74 13.98
CA PHE A 159 5.43 -3.36 12.57
C PHE A 159 5.03 -4.50 11.63
N SER A 160 5.39 -5.73 11.98
CA SER A 160 5.04 -6.93 11.21
C SER A 160 3.53 -7.20 11.24
N GLU A 161 2.85 -6.89 12.35
CA GLU A 161 1.40 -7.03 12.48
C GLU A 161 0.67 -5.96 11.64
N LEU A 162 1.16 -4.72 11.67
CA LEU A 162 0.64 -3.62 10.83
C LEU A 162 0.78 -3.91 9.33
N ASP A 163 1.90 -4.51 8.90
CA ASP A 163 2.12 -4.87 7.49
C ASP A 163 1.23 -6.03 7.01
N LYS A 164 0.77 -6.90 7.92
CA LYS A 164 -0.05 -8.08 7.60
C LYS A 164 -1.54 -7.86 7.79
N SER A 165 -1.92 -6.89 8.61
CA SER A 165 -3.30 -6.63 8.97
C SER A 165 -3.92 -5.61 8.03
N VAL A 166 -5.20 -5.81 7.74
CA VAL A 166 -6.09 -4.80 7.14
C VAL A 166 -6.90 -4.10 8.24
N LYS A 167 -7.13 -4.80 9.36
CA LYS A 167 -7.91 -4.30 10.50
C LYS A 167 -7.02 -3.53 11.48
N PRO A 168 -7.60 -2.59 12.26
CA PRO A 168 -6.87 -1.91 13.32
C PRO A 168 -6.20 -2.89 14.28
N VAL A 169 -4.89 -2.72 14.48
CA VAL A 169 -4.05 -3.53 15.36
C VAL A 169 -4.10 -3.00 16.78
N VAL A 170 -4.11 -3.88 17.78
CA VAL A 170 -4.15 -3.52 19.21
C VAL A 170 -2.71 -3.54 19.77
N PRO A 171 -2.06 -2.39 20.03
CA PRO A 171 -0.64 -2.33 20.40
C PRO A 171 -0.37 -2.66 21.88
N MET A 172 -1.09 -3.62 22.48
CA MET A 172 -1.03 -3.90 23.93
C MET A 172 0.36 -4.35 24.39
N GLN A 173 1.00 -5.27 23.67
CA GLN A 173 2.32 -5.77 24.05
C GLN A 173 3.38 -4.67 23.99
N PHE A 174 3.39 -3.87 22.92
CA PHE A 174 4.27 -2.72 22.78
C PHE A 174 4.04 -1.71 23.90
N TRP A 175 2.79 -1.35 24.18
CA TRP A 175 2.41 -0.40 25.23
C TRP A 175 2.89 -0.85 26.63
N MET A 176 2.70 -2.12 26.97
CA MET A 176 3.14 -2.68 28.26
C MET A 176 4.66 -2.59 28.42
N VAL A 177 5.42 -2.91 27.37
CA VAL A 177 6.88 -2.86 27.41
C VAL A 177 7.40 -1.42 27.41
N LEU A 178 6.77 -0.53 26.64
CA LEU A 178 7.09 0.90 26.62
C LEU A 178 7.01 1.50 28.03
N ARG A 179 5.90 1.25 28.73
CA ARG A 179 5.70 1.70 30.12
C ARG A 179 6.65 1.07 31.12
N LYS A 180 7.06 -0.18 30.87
CA LYS A 180 8.05 -0.86 31.72
C LYS A 180 9.43 -0.23 31.58
N LYS A 181 9.82 0.16 30.36
CA LYS A 181 11.10 0.82 30.10
C LYS A 181 11.08 2.29 30.53
N TYR A 182 9.97 2.97 30.28
CA TYR A 182 9.76 4.40 30.49
C TYR A 182 8.50 4.61 31.33
N PRO A 183 8.62 4.56 32.68
CA PRO A 183 7.49 4.64 33.60
C PRO A 183 6.65 5.91 33.49
N GLN A 184 7.20 7.00 32.93
CA GLN A 184 6.45 8.24 32.69
C GLN A 184 5.22 8.01 31.80
N PHE A 185 5.30 7.10 30.83
CA PHE A 185 4.15 6.77 29.98
C PHE A 185 3.06 5.97 30.72
N GLY A 186 3.33 5.52 31.95
CA GLY A 186 2.38 4.83 32.82
C GLY A 186 1.70 5.71 33.87
N GLN A 187 1.93 7.03 33.85
CA GLN A 187 1.33 7.95 34.83
C GLN A 187 -0.20 7.96 34.72
N LEU A 188 -0.84 8.00 35.89
CA LEU A 188 -2.29 7.98 36.03
C LEU A 188 -2.79 9.32 36.59
N HIS A 189 -3.89 9.81 36.03
CA HIS A 189 -4.67 10.92 36.60
C HIS A 189 -6.11 10.43 36.80
N ASN A 190 -6.59 10.48 38.05
CA ASN A 190 -7.92 9.97 38.43
C ASN A 190 -8.18 8.51 37.98
N GLY A 191 -7.17 7.65 38.05
CA GLY A 191 -7.28 6.24 37.66
C GLY A 191 -7.24 5.97 36.14
N VAL A 192 -7.07 7.00 35.31
CA VAL A 192 -6.94 6.89 33.84
C VAL A 192 -5.52 7.25 33.42
N PHE A 193 -4.98 6.57 32.40
CA PHE A 193 -3.67 6.90 31.84
C PHE A 193 -3.65 8.32 31.27
N MET A 194 -2.62 9.08 31.62
CA MET A 194 -2.41 10.42 31.12
C MET A 194 -1.94 10.41 29.67
N GLN A 195 -2.36 11.42 28.91
CA GLN A 195 -1.73 11.73 27.63
C GLN A 195 -0.32 12.24 27.89
N GLN A 196 0.62 11.87 27.01
CA GLN A 196 2.02 12.23 27.11
C GLN A 196 2.49 12.88 25.81
N ASP A 197 3.71 13.42 25.83
CA ASP A 197 4.30 14.09 24.67
C ASP A 197 4.73 13.08 23.60
N ALA A 198 4.31 13.31 22.36
CA ALA A 198 4.72 12.52 21.20
C ALA A 198 6.21 12.70 20.87
N GLU A 199 6.77 13.89 21.10
CA GLU A 199 8.19 14.17 20.89
C GLU A 199 9.05 13.38 21.88
N GLU A 200 8.61 13.27 23.13
CA GLU A 200 9.29 12.44 24.13
C GLU A 200 9.20 10.96 23.74
N CYS A 201 8.02 10.48 23.34
CA CYS A 201 7.84 9.11 22.86
C CYS A 201 8.74 8.79 21.66
N TRP A 202 8.83 9.71 20.70
CA TRP A 202 9.70 9.59 19.53
C TRP A 202 11.18 9.51 19.92
N THR A 203 11.63 10.44 20.76
CA THR A 203 13.02 10.53 21.21
C THR A 203 13.44 9.28 21.98
N GLN A 204 12.62 8.82 22.92
CA GLN A 204 12.90 7.62 23.72
C GLN A 204 12.90 6.34 22.87
N LEU A 205 12.00 6.25 21.90
CA LEU A 205 11.94 5.10 20.99
C LEU A 205 13.16 5.09 20.06
N LEU A 206 13.51 6.21 19.43
CA LEU A 206 14.72 6.32 18.62
C LEU A 206 16.00 6.02 19.42
N TYR A 207 16.09 6.51 20.66
CA TYR A 207 17.21 6.20 21.55
C TYR A 207 17.31 4.70 21.83
N THR A 208 16.18 4.03 22.09
CA THR A 208 16.16 2.57 22.28
C THR A 208 16.63 1.84 21.02
N LEU A 209 16.11 2.24 19.86
CA LEU A 209 16.45 1.61 18.60
C LEU A 209 17.91 1.87 18.19
N SER A 210 18.47 3.03 18.52
CA SER A 210 19.87 3.36 18.22
C SER A 210 20.85 2.57 19.07
N GLN A 211 20.44 2.12 20.26
CA GLN A 211 21.22 1.18 21.08
C GLN A 211 21.08 -0.25 20.56
N SER A 212 19.86 -0.68 20.22
CA SER A 212 19.60 -2.05 19.82
C SER A 212 20.08 -2.40 18.41
N LEU A 213 19.98 -1.47 17.46
CA LEU A 213 20.30 -1.68 16.04
C LEU A 213 21.73 -1.29 15.68
N ARG A 214 22.64 -1.29 16.67
CA ARG A 214 24.08 -1.11 16.45
C ARG A 214 24.65 -2.34 15.76
N SER A 215 25.52 -2.13 14.78
CA SER A 215 26.18 -3.23 14.09
C SER A 215 27.24 -3.86 15.00
N PRO A 216 27.19 -5.18 15.28
CA PRO A 216 28.23 -5.83 16.05
C PRO A 216 29.54 -5.85 15.24
N GLY A 217 30.52 -5.04 15.65
CA GLY A 217 31.91 -5.17 15.20
C GLY A 217 32.42 -4.17 14.16
N SER A 218 31.70 -3.10 13.81
CA SER A 218 32.23 -2.07 12.92
C SER A 218 32.37 -0.73 13.64
N SER A 219 33.61 -0.31 13.90
CA SER A 219 33.96 1.08 14.21
C SER A 219 33.72 2.04 13.03
N GLU A 220 33.38 1.51 11.85
CA GLU A 220 33.31 2.27 10.59
C GLU A 220 31.90 2.41 9.98
N ASN A 221 30.93 1.52 10.28
CA ASN A 221 29.57 1.71 9.78
C ASN A 221 28.73 2.51 10.78
N PRO A 222 28.07 3.60 10.35
CA PRO A 222 27.18 4.35 11.21
C PRO A 222 26.04 3.45 11.69
N ASP A 223 25.69 3.57 12.98
CA ASP A 223 24.51 2.93 13.56
C ASP A 223 23.30 3.16 12.63
N THR A 224 22.49 2.13 12.38
CA THR A 224 21.37 2.23 11.42
C THR A 224 20.50 3.46 11.66
N VAL A 225 20.18 3.74 12.93
CA VAL A 225 19.39 4.92 13.32
C VAL A 225 20.15 6.22 13.06
N LYS A 226 21.46 6.25 13.26
CA LYS A 226 22.31 7.40 12.91
C LYS A 226 22.34 7.63 11.40
N ALA A 227 22.41 6.58 10.60
CA ALA A 227 22.38 6.72 9.14
C ALA A 227 21.03 7.23 8.62
N LEU A 228 19.92 6.82 9.22
CA LEU A 228 18.56 7.17 8.78
C LEU A 228 18.05 8.51 9.32
N PHE A 229 18.48 8.92 10.52
CA PHE A 229 17.91 10.10 11.20
C PHE A 229 18.98 11.06 11.74
N GLY A 230 20.26 10.69 11.72
CA GLY A 230 21.35 11.49 12.23
C GLY A 230 21.68 12.65 11.29
N ILE A 231 21.66 13.86 11.83
CA ILE A 231 22.06 15.09 11.17
C ILE A 231 23.37 15.54 11.82
N GLU A 232 24.40 15.72 11.01
CA GLU A 232 25.68 16.24 11.48
C GLU A 232 25.67 17.77 11.40
N LEU A 233 25.99 18.41 12.52
CA LEU A 233 26.09 19.85 12.66
C LEU A 233 27.54 20.25 12.99
N VAL A 234 28.00 21.33 12.39
CA VAL A 234 29.22 22.03 12.78
C VAL A 234 28.82 23.39 13.32
N SER A 235 29.14 23.63 14.58
CA SER A 235 28.77 24.83 15.32
C SER A 235 29.98 25.72 15.55
N ARG A 236 29.84 26.99 15.20
CA ARG A 236 30.79 28.05 15.55
C ARG A 236 30.27 28.76 16.80
N ILE A 237 31.06 28.74 17.87
CA ILE A 237 30.73 29.39 19.14
C ILE A 237 31.68 30.56 19.31
N HIS A 238 31.15 31.77 19.45
CA HIS A 238 31.98 32.97 19.61
C HIS A 238 31.46 33.88 20.72
N CYS A 239 32.37 34.44 21.52
CA CYS A 239 32.04 35.47 22.49
C CYS A 239 32.29 36.85 21.89
N GLN A 240 31.28 37.71 21.91
CA GLN A 240 31.39 39.07 21.39
C GLN A 240 32.26 39.98 22.29
N GLU A 241 32.31 39.70 23.60
CA GLU A 241 33.04 40.53 24.57
C GLU A 241 34.54 40.22 24.61
N SER A 242 34.92 38.95 24.54
CA SER A 242 36.34 38.52 24.63
C SER A 242 36.99 38.24 23.28
N GLY A 243 36.20 38.07 22.21
CA GLY A 243 36.68 37.63 20.89
C GLY A 243 37.07 36.16 20.82
N GLU A 244 36.80 35.37 21.87
CA GLU A 244 37.06 33.93 21.90
C GLU A 244 36.17 33.19 20.89
N GLU A 245 36.75 32.24 20.16
CA GLU A 245 36.06 31.44 19.17
C GLU A 245 36.43 29.96 19.30
N SER A 246 35.43 29.08 19.24
CA SER A 246 35.60 27.64 19.16
C SER A 246 34.66 27.03 18.12
N SER A 247 35.03 25.85 17.64
CA SER A 247 34.21 25.06 16.73
C SER A 247 33.95 23.68 17.31
N GLU A 248 32.71 23.23 17.27
CA GLU A 248 32.27 21.94 17.78
C GLU A 248 31.50 21.20 16.70
N SER A 249 31.60 19.87 16.65
CA SER A 249 30.80 19.03 15.77
C SER A 249 29.89 18.14 16.62
N GLU A 250 28.61 18.08 16.28
CA GLU A 250 27.60 17.30 17.01
C GLU A 250 26.67 16.56 16.05
N SER A 251 26.24 15.37 16.43
CA SER A 251 25.20 14.61 15.72
C SER A 251 23.87 14.77 16.47
N VAL A 252 22.82 15.24 15.79
CA VAL A 252 21.47 15.39 16.35
C VAL A 252 20.46 14.55 15.57
N TYR A 253 19.34 14.19 16.21
CA TYR A 253 18.28 13.37 15.60
C TYR A 253 16.98 14.15 15.34
N SER A 254 16.99 15.46 15.63
CA SER A 254 15.91 16.38 15.30
C SER A 254 16.45 17.79 15.10
N LEU A 255 15.87 18.53 14.16
CA LEU A 255 16.08 19.98 14.06
C LEU A 255 14.94 20.68 14.78
N LYS A 256 15.29 21.59 15.67
CA LYS A 256 14.31 22.43 16.36
C LYS A 256 13.88 23.55 15.43
N CYS A 257 12.58 23.67 15.17
CA CYS A 257 11.98 24.79 14.46
C CYS A 257 11.39 25.74 15.50
N HIS A 258 11.99 26.92 15.66
CA HIS A 258 11.46 27.92 16.58
C HIS A 258 10.31 28.68 15.93
N ILE A 259 9.16 28.68 16.59
CA ILE A 259 7.96 29.39 16.13
C ILE A 259 7.87 30.69 16.92
N SER A 260 7.84 31.81 16.21
CA SER A 260 7.59 33.15 16.77
C SER A 260 6.64 33.92 15.84
N GLN A 261 6.19 35.09 16.27
CA GLN A 261 5.30 35.95 15.46
C GLN A 261 5.95 36.41 14.13
N GLU A 262 7.28 36.33 14.03
CA GLU A 262 8.05 36.73 12.85
C GLU A 262 8.29 35.58 11.86
N VAL A 263 7.99 34.34 12.25
CA VAL A 263 8.23 33.14 11.44
C VAL A 263 6.95 32.78 10.70
N ASN A 264 6.94 32.99 9.39
CA ASN A 264 5.81 32.64 8.52
C ASN A 264 6.05 31.32 7.78
N HIS A 265 7.32 30.95 7.61
CA HIS A 265 7.72 29.77 6.86
C HIS A 265 8.62 28.85 7.68
N LEU A 266 8.49 27.53 7.46
CA LEU A 266 9.28 26.51 8.17
C LEU A 266 10.79 26.76 8.13
N HIS A 267 11.33 27.17 6.96
CA HIS A 267 12.76 27.39 6.78
C HIS A 267 13.30 28.54 7.66
N GLU A 268 12.47 29.54 7.96
CA GLU A 268 12.82 30.66 8.85
C GLU A 268 12.95 30.16 10.29
N GLY A 269 11.97 29.37 10.74
CA GLY A 269 11.99 28.79 12.08
C GLY A 269 13.14 27.80 12.30
N LEU A 270 13.50 27.01 11.27
CA LEU A 270 14.70 26.16 11.29
C LEU A 270 15.98 26.99 11.35
N LYS A 271 16.07 28.09 10.59
CA LYS A 271 17.23 28.99 10.63
C LYS A 271 17.39 29.64 12.00
N HIS A 272 16.29 29.99 12.65
CA HIS A 272 16.30 30.48 14.04
C HIS A 272 16.75 29.38 15.02
N GLY A 273 16.30 28.15 14.84
CA GLY A 273 16.72 27.02 15.67
C GLY A 273 18.21 26.64 15.57
N LEU A 274 18.86 26.99 14.46
CA LEU A 274 20.32 26.81 14.28
C LEU A 274 21.17 27.89 14.97
N LYS A 275 20.54 28.90 15.58
CA LYS A 275 21.21 29.93 16.36
C LYS A 275 20.77 29.84 17.81
N SER A 276 21.73 29.84 18.73
CA SER A 276 21.43 29.87 20.16
C SER A 276 22.44 30.71 20.93
N GLU A 277 21.99 31.23 22.06
CA GLU A 277 22.84 31.91 23.02
C GLU A 277 23.19 30.95 24.15
N LEU A 278 24.45 30.96 24.57
CA LEU A 278 24.99 30.11 25.62
C LEU A 278 25.68 30.99 26.65
N GLU A 279 25.36 30.81 27.92
CA GLU A 279 26.14 31.42 29.00
C GLU A 279 27.28 30.46 29.38
N LYS A 280 28.53 30.90 29.20
CA LYS A 280 29.72 30.11 29.56
C LYS A 280 30.69 30.99 30.35
N ALA A 281 31.46 30.36 31.25
CA ALA A 281 32.57 31.04 31.92
C ALA A 281 33.66 31.34 30.88
N SER A 282 33.99 32.62 30.69
CA SER A 282 35.07 33.05 29.80
C SER A 282 36.40 33.05 30.57
N PRO A 283 37.39 32.24 30.15
CA PRO A 283 38.74 32.28 30.71
C PRO A 283 39.40 33.66 30.56
N ALA A 284 39.17 34.36 29.45
CA ALA A 284 39.73 35.68 29.19
C ALA A 284 39.15 36.77 30.10
N LEU A 285 37.85 36.70 30.42
CA LEU A 285 37.17 37.70 31.26
C LEU A 285 37.12 37.33 32.75
N GLY A 286 37.39 36.07 33.10
CA GLY A 286 37.32 35.56 34.47
C GLY A 286 35.89 35.55 35.05
N ARG A 287 34.86 35.62 34.21
CA ARG A 287 33.43 35.64 34.58
C ARG A 287 32.57 34.97 33.52
N SER A 288 31.30 34.72 33.83
CA SER A 288 30.31 34.31 32.82
C SER A 288 30.13 35.39 31.75
N ALA A 289 30.07 34.94 30.51
CA ALA A 289 29.79 35.78 29.34
C ALA A 289 28.84 35.04 28.39
N ILE A 290 28.18 35.81 27.53
CA ILE A 290 27.29 35.26 26.51
C ILE A 290 28.12 34.89 25.27
N TYR A 291 27.95 33.66 24.82
CA TYR A 291 28.51 33.11 23.60
C TYR A 291 27.37 32.86 22.62
N LEU A 292 27.58 33.22 21.36
CA LEU A 292 26.65 32.94 20.27
C LEU A 292 27.09 31.67 19.55
N LYS A 293 26.22 30.67 19.56
CA LYS A 293 26.38 29.40 18.82
C LYS A 293 25.62 29.50 17.50
N GLU A 294 26.35 29.41 16.39
CA GLU A 294 25.78 29.30 15.05
C GLU A 294 26.10 27.92 14.46
N SER A 295 25.07 27.09 14.29
CA SER A 295 25.19 25.74 13.73
C SER A 295 24.92 25.74 12.23
N ARG A 296 25.69 24.94 11.49
CA ARG A 296 25.47 24.63 10.08
C ARG A 296 25.40 23.13 9.88
N ILE A 297 24.51 22.69 9.00
CA ILE A 297 24.40 21.27 8.63
C ILE A 297 25.62 20.90 7.77
N SER A 298 26.42 19.94 8.25
CA SER A 298 27.57 19.40 7.55
C SER A 298 27.28 18.05 6.89
N GLY A 299 26.29 17.31 7.39
CA GLY A 299 25.85 16.03 6.83
C GLY A 299 24.35 15.83 7.03
N LEU A 300 23.67 15.37 5.99
CA LEU A 300 22.24 15.03 6.03
C LEU A 300 22.06 13.52 6.27
N PRO A 301 20.97 13.13 6.94
CA PRO A 301 20.53 11.74 6.98
C PRO A 301 20.14 11.28 5.57
N ARG A 302 20.03 9.96 5.41
CA ARG A 302 19.69 9.30 4.14
C ARG A 302 18.32 9.71 3.59
#